data_AF-A0A101CIA0-F1
#
_entry.id   AF-A0A101CIA0-F1
#
_cell.length_a   1.000
_cell.length_b   1.000
_cell.length_c   1.000
_cell.angle_alpha   90.00
_cell.angle_beta   90.00
_cell.angle_gamma   90.00
#
_symmetry.space_group_name_H-M   'P 1'
#
loop_
_entity.id
_entity.type
_entity.pdbx_description
1 polymer ?
#
loop_
_entity_poly.entity_id
_entity_poly.type
_entity_poly.pdbx_seq_one_letter_code
_entity_poly.pdbx_strand_id
1 'polypeptide(L)'
;MIAEIEKYIEIQNNIDEILKNSPFKMSYIIEKSGIKKPTFFKKLKEKRFTPEELLVISKTIEPKQWRSETKEEILESLNRSEEDFKNGKVHDFEEVIEEARLRLEKYRNESKIL
;
A
#
# COMPACT_ATOMS: atom_id res chain seq x y z
N MET A 1 -13.66 -9.23 -23.38
CA MET A 1 -12.42 -9.88 -23.87
C MET A 1 -11.52 -8.97 -24.70
N ILE A 2 -12.03 -8.31 -25.77
CA ILE A 2 -11.21 -7.46 -26.65
C ILE A 2 -10.65 -6.25 -25.88
N ALA A 3 -11.49 -5.54 -25.13
CA ALA A 3 -11.09 -4.35 -24.36
C ALA A 3 -10.00 -4.65 -23.31
N GLU A 4 -10.04 -5.83 -22.69
CA GLU A 4 -9.07 -6.29 -21.70
C GLU A 4 -7.71 -6.57 -22.35
N ILE A 5 -7.72 -7.13 -23.56
CA ILE A 5 -6.51 -7.34 -24.37
C ILE A 5 -5.93 -6.00 -24.83
N GLU A 6 -6.77 -5.07 -25.29
CA GLU A 6 -6.34 -3.72 -25.68
C GLU A 6 -5.70 -2.97 -24.50
N LYS A 7 -6.32 -3.04 -23.31
CA LYS A 7 -5.78 -2.45 -22.08
C LYS A 7 -4.45 -3.09 -21.68
N TYR A 8 -4.31 -4.41 -21.82
CA TYR A 8 -3.04 -5.09 -21.58
C TYR A 8 -1.94 -4.59 -22.53
N ILE A 9 -2.24 -4.47 -23.83
CA ILE A 9 -1.30 -3.94 -24.83
C ILE A 9 -0.89 -2.51 -24.49
N GLU A 10 -1.84 -1.66 -24.08
CA GLU A 10 -1.58 -0.29 -23.66
C GLU A 10 -0.63 -0.24 -22.46
N ILE A 11 -0.89 -1.03 -21.41
CA ILE A 11 -0.03 -1.12 -20.22
C ILE A 11 1.38 -1.57 -20.61
N GLN A 12 1.49 -2.61 -21.45
CA GLN A 12 2.79 -3.13 -21.87
C GLN A 12 3.57 -2.09 -22.69
N ASN A 13 2.88 -1.31 -23.53
CA ASN A 13 3.50 -0.26 -24.34
C ASN A 13 3.92 0.96 -23.52
N ASN A 14 3.24 1.27 -22.42
CA ASN A 14 3.49 2.46 -21.59
C ASN A 14 4.18 2.13 -20.25
N ILE A 15 4.68 0.90 -20.09
CA ILE A 15 5.25 0.44 -18.82
C ILE A 15 6.43 1.31 -18.33
N ASP A 16 7.21 1.89 -19.24
CA ASP A 16 8.32 2.76 -18.88
C ASP A 16 7.87 4.09 -18.26
N GLU A 17 6.77 4.67 -18.73
CA GLU A 17 6.17 5.87 -18.16
C GLU A 17 5.45 5.55 -16.85
N ILE A 18 4.69 4.44 -16.81
CA ILE A 18 4.00 3.97 -15.60
C ILE A 18 4.99 3.79 -14.44
N LEU A 19 6.14 3.15 -14.70
CA LEU A 19 7.15 2.92 -13.67
C LEU A 19 7.90 4.20 -13.26
N LYS A 20 8.03 5.19 -14.15
CA LYS A 20 8.63 6.50 -13.82
C LYS A 20 7.70 7.36 -12.96
N ASN A 21 6.39 7.29 -13.23
CA ASN A 21 5.36 8.05 -12.51
C ASN A 21 4.91 7.36 -11.22
N SER A 22 5.36 6.12 -10.98
CA SER A 22 5.11 5.40 -9.74
C SER A 22 5.73 6.12 -8.53
N PRO A 23 5.09 6.08 -7.36
CA PRO A 23 5.63 6.67 -6.13
C PRO A 23 6.86 5.92 -5.57
N PHE A 24 7.20 4.77 -6.15
CA PHE A 24 8.31 3.92 -5.71
C PHE A 24 9.57 4.09 -6.57
N LYS A 25 10.73 4.02 -5.92
CA LYS A 25 12.02 4.00 -6.61
C LYS A 25 12.17 2.75 -7.47
N MET A 26 12.77 2.90 -8.65
CA MET A 26 13.02 1.80 -9.58
C MET A 26 13.79 0.63 -8.94
N SER A 27 14.75 0.91 -8.07
CA SER A 27 15.50 -0.14 -7.35
C SER A 27 14.60 -1.03 -6.49
N TYR A 28 13.60 -0.45 -5.83
CA TYR A 28 12.63 -1.16 -5.00
C TYR A 28 11.71 -2.04 -5.86
N ILE A 29 11.25 -1.50 -7.00
CA ILE A 29 10.41 -2.24 -7.95
C ILE A 29 11.17 -3.45 -8.51
N ILE A 30 12.44 -3.26 -8.89
CA ILE A 30 13.31 -4.34 -9.39
C ILE A 30 13.47 -5.44 -8.34
N GLU A 31 13.77 -5.07 -7.09
CA GLU A 31 13.91 -6.02 -5.99
C GLU A 31 12.63 -6.85 -5.78
N LYS A 32 11.47 -6.18 -5.73
CA LYS A 32 10.17 -6.84 -5.52
C LYS A 32 9.70 -7.67 -6.71
N SER A 33 10.12 -7.32 -7.92
CA SER A 33 9.81 -8.11 -9.12
C SER A 33 10.48 -9.48 -9.15
N GLY A 34 11.56 -9.69 -8.38
CA GLY A 34 12.37 -10.91 -8.44
C GLY A 34 13.22 -11.04 -9.71
N ILE A 35 13.17 -10.07 -10.62
CA ILE A 35 13.94 -10.06 -11.86
C ILE A 35 15.33 -9.50 -11.59
N LYS A 36 16.36 -10.18 -12.08
CA LYS A 36 17.75 -9.68 -12.02
C LYS A 36 17.83 -8.31 -12.69
N LYS A 37 18.49 -7.36 -12.04
CA LYS A 37 18.63 -5.96 -12.49
C LYS A 37 19.01 -5.81 -13.99
N PRO A 38 20.00 -6.53 -14.56
CA PRO A 38 20.31 -6.43 -15.99
C PRO A 38 19.16 -6.89 -16.89
N THR A 39 18.49 -7.98 -16.51
CA THR A 39 17.34 -8.53 -17.24
C THR A 39 16.13 -7.60 -17.17
N PHE A 40 15.90 -6.97 -16.01
CA PHE A 40 14.82 -6.00 -15.85
C PHE A 40 14.99 -4.82 -16.81
N PHE A 41 16.18 -4.22 -16.86
CA PHE A 41 16.42 -3.09 -17.78
C PHE A 41 16.37 -3.50 -19.24
N LYS A 42 16.83 -4.71 -19.60
CA LYS A 42 16.68 -5.26 -20.95
C LYS A 42 15.19 -5.38 -21.32
N LYS A 43 14.38 -5.99 -20.45
CA LYS A 43 12.93 -6.15 -20.63
C LYS A 43 12.19 -4.82 -20.69
N LEU A 44 12.62 -3.84 -19.89
CA LEU A 44 12.07 -2.49 -19.91
C LEU A 44 12.32 -1.79 -21.24
N LYS A 45 13.54 -1.89 -21.78
CA LYS A 45 13.89 -1.35 -23.11
C LYS A 45 13.14 -2.05 -24.24
N GLU A 46 12.99 -3.37 -24.14
CA GLU A 46 12.33 -4.20 -25.15
C GLU A 46 10.80 -4.24 -25.02
N LYS A 47 10.24 -3.71 -23.91
CA LYS A 47 8.81 -3.79 -23.53
C LYS A 47 8.29 -5.23 -23.53
N ARG A 48 9.10 -6.17 -23.05
CA ARG A 48 8.84 -7.63 -23.07
C ARG A 48 8.77 -8.25 -21.67
N PHE A 49 7.90 -7.70 -20.84
CA PHE A 49 7.51 -8.35 -19.60
C PHE A 49 6.46 -9.43 -19.87
N THR A 50 6.48 -10.52 -19.10
CA THR A 50 5.39 -11.50 -19.13
C THR A 50 4.19 -10.96 -18.34
N PRO A 51 2.98 -11.49 -18.58
CA PRO A 51 1.80 -11.10 -17.79
C PRO A 51 2.00 -11.28 -16.27
N GLU A 52 2.70 -12.34 -15.86
CA GLU A 52 2.99 -12.63 -14.45
C GLU A 52 3.96 -11.61 -13.85
N GLU A 53 5.00 -11.23 -14.60
CA GLU A 53 5.95 -10.18 -14.20
C GLU A 53 5.24 -8.83 -14.05
N LEU A 54 4.39 -8.47 -15.03
CA LEU A 54 3.59 -7.24 -14.98
C LEU A 54 2.64 -7.23 -13.79
N LEU A 55 2.04 -8.37 -13.44
CA LEU A 55 1.16 -8.50 -12.28
C LEU A 55 1.90 -8.32 -10.95
N VAL A 56 3.14 -8.80 -10.84
CA VAL A 56 3.95 -8.59 -9.63
C VAL A 56 4.38 -7.12 -9.52
N ILE A 57 4.78 -6.53 -10.65
CA ILE A 57 5.14 -5.11 -10.72
C ILE A 57 3.93 -4.24 -10.36
N SER A 58 2.75 -4.51 -10.91
CA SER A 58 1.52 -3.74 -10.65
C SER A 58 1.16 -3.74 -9.16
N LYS A 59 1.18 -4.91 -8.50
CA LYS A 59 0.97 -5.03 -7.04
C LYS A 59 1.98 -4.27 -6.19
N THR A 60 3.16 -3.97 -6.74
CA THR A 60 4.21 -3.22 -6.05
C THR A 60 4.02 -1.72 -6.21
N ILE A 61 3.64 -1.27 -7.41
CA ILE A 61 3.53 0.16 -7.75
C ILE A 61 2.16 0.74 -7.42
N GLU A 62 1.12 -0.08 -7.48
CA GLU A 62 -0.19 0.33 -7.04
C GLU A 62 -0.11 0.50 -5.52
N PRO A 63 -0.52 1.67 -4.99
CA PRO A 63 -0.68 1.83 -3.56
C PRO A 63 -1.47 0.63 -3.08
N LYS A 64 -0.98 -0.08 -2.05
CA LYS A 64 -1.80 -1.07 -1.36
C LYS A 64 -3.10 -0.36 -1.07
N GLN A 65 -4.18 -0.75 -1.73
CA GLN A 65 -5.50 -0.47 -1.22
C GLN A 65 -5.51 -1.21 0.12
N TRP A 66 -5.19 -0.50 1.20
CA TRP A 66 -5.47 -1.01 2.54
C TRP A 66 -6.91 -1.46 2.45
N ARG A 67 -7.12 -2.74 2.72
CA ARG A 67 -8.30 -3.49 2.31
C ARG A 67 -9.58 -3.08 3.09
N SER A 68 -9.62 -1.86 3.62
CA SER A 68 -10.64 -1.42 4.58
C SER A 68 -10.85 0.09 4.67
N GLU A 69 -10.23 0.91 3.82
CA GLU A 69 -10.51 2.35 3.86
C GLU A 69 -10.52 2.92 2.43
N THR A 70 -11.59 2.63 1.71
CA THR A 70 -12.02 3.44 0.57
C THR A 70 -12.03 4.92 0.95
N LYS A 71 -11.83 5.82 -0.02
CA LYS A 71 -11.84 7.28 0.26
C LYS A 71 -13.07 7.69 1.05
N GLU A 72 -14.19 7.03 0.78
CA GLU A 72 -15.47 7.15 1.46
C GLU A 72 -15.41 6.72 2.94
N GLU A 73 -14.79 5.59 3.27
CA GLU A 73 -14.63 5.11 4.66
C GLU A 73 -13.70 6.02 5.49
N ILE A 74 -12.62 6.54 4.88
CA ILE A 74 -11.75 7.53 5.54
C ILE A 74 -12.58 8.78 5.87
N LEU A 75 -13.36 9.25 4.90
CA LEU A 75 -14.18 10.44 5.06
C LEU A 75 -15.27 10.23 6.12
N GLU A 76 -15.88 9.05 6.17
CA GLU A 76 -16.84 8.69 7.20
C GLU A 76 -16.19 8.65 8.59
N SER A 77 -15.00 8.06 8.72
CA SER A 77 -14.24 8.01 9.97
C SER A 77 -13.89 9.42 10.49
N LEU A 78 -13.48 10.32 9.59
CA LEU A 78 -13.21 11.71 9.91
C LEU A 78 -14.47 12.45 10.36
N ASN A 79 -15.58 12.29 9.63
CA ASN A 79 -16.87 12.89 9.99
C ASN A 79 -17.36 12.42 11.36
N ARG A 80 -17.24 11.12 11.65
CA ARG A 80 -17.58 10.55 12.96
C ARG A 80 -16.71 11.14 14.07
N SER A 81 -15.42 11.31 13.82
CA SER A 81 -14.50 11.94 14.78
C SER A 81 -14.89 13.41 15.06
N GLU A 82 -15.33 14.16 14.04
CA GLU A 82 -15.84 15.52 14.23
C GLU A 82 -17.15 15.55 15.03
N GLU A 83 -18.05 14.59 14.80
CA GLU A 83 -19.29 14.45 15.58
C GLU A 83 -19.01 14.08 17.03
N ASP A 84 -18.08 13.16 17.28
CA ASP A 84 -17.67 12.77 18.63
C ASP A 84 -17.06 13.96 19.38
N PHE A 85 -16.25 14.78 18.70
CA PHE A 85 -15.75 16.04 19.25
C PHE A 85 -16.87 17.03 19.59
N LYS A 86 -17.85 17.24 18.69
CA LYS A 86 -19.01 18.12 18.94
C LYS A 86 -19.89 17.63 20.08
N ASN A 87 -20.03 16.31 20.22
CA ASN A 87 -20.82 15.67 21.26
C ASN A 87 -20.06 15.51 22.59
N GLY A 88 -18.81 15.99 22.67
CA GLY A 88 -17.98 15.90 23.87
C GLY A 88 -17.52 14.49 24.22
N LYS A 89 -17.60 13.54 23.29
CA LYS A 89 -17.06 12.17 23.42
C LYS A 89 -15.56 12.18 23.14
N VAL A 90 -14.84 12.91 23.97
CA VAL A 90 -13.38 13.02 23.92
C VAL A 90 -12.78 12.33 25.13
N HIS A 91 -11.55 11.86 24.98
CA HIS A 91 -10.77 11.33 26.08
C HIS A 91 -9.72 12.36 26.50
N ASP A 92 -9.48 12.48 27.80
CA ASP A 92 -8.40 13.32 28.28
C ASP A 92 -7.04 12.71 27.92
N PHE A 93 -6.06 13.56 27.62
CA PHE A 93 -4.74 13.12 27.22
C PHE A 93 -4.05 12.27 28.31
N GLU A 94 -4.17 12.67 29.57
CA GLU A 94 -3.51 11.98 30.68
C GLU A 94 -4.10 10.57 30.87
N GLU A 95 -5.42 10.44 30.75
CA GLU A 95 -6.13 9.15 30.82
C GLU A 95 -5.69 8.20 29.69
N VAL A 96 -5.61 8.71 28.45
CA VAL A 96 -5.21 7.90 27.29
C VAL A 96 -3.77 7.40 27.43
N ILE A 97 -2.86 8.25 27.93
CA ILE A 97 -1.46 7.87 28.15
C ILE A 97 -1.33 6.79 29.22
N GLU A 98 -2.06 6.92 30.33
CA GLU A 98 -2.02 5.94 31.41
C GLU A 98 -2.60 4.59 30.95
N GLU A 99 -3.73 4.60 30.24
CA GLU A 99 -4.29 3.37 29.66
C GLU A 99 -3.35 2.70 28.64
N ALA A 100 -2.66 3.49 27.82
CA ALA A 100 -1.69 2.97 26.87
C ALA A 100 -0.50 2.33 27.59
N ARG A 101 -0.01 2.97 28.66
CA ARG A 101 1.06 2.44 29.51
C ARG A 101 0.66 1.12 30.16
N LEU A 102 -0.52 1.06 30.78
CA LEU A 102 -1.04 -0.15 31.42
C LEU A 102 -1.21 -1.30 30.41
N ARG A 103 -1.70 -1.00 29.20
CA ARG A 103 -1.76 -1.98 28.10
C ARG A 103 -0.39 -2.55 27.74
N LEU A 104 0.62 -1.69 27.56
CA LEU A 104 1.99 -2.12 27.24
C LEU A 104 2.63 -2.94 28.37
N GLU A 105 2.40 -2.57 29.63
CA GLU A 105 2.90 -3.32 30.79
C GLU A 105 2.25 -4.71 30.88
N LYS A 106 0.94 -4.81 30.60
CA LYS A 106 0.23 -6.09 30.51
C LYS A 106 0.83 -7.00 29.43
N TYR A 107 1.01 -6.50 28.21
CA TYR A 107 1.63 -7.27 27.11
C TYR A 107 3.06 -7.72 27.44
N ARG A 108 3.84 -6.87 28.11
CA ARG A 108 5.20 -7.20 28.54
C ARG A 108 5.22 -8.32 29.59
N ASN A 109 4.27 -8.32 30.50
CA ASN A 109 4.18 -9.33 31.56
C ASN A 109 3.64 -10.66 31.01
N GLU A 110 2.67 -10.63 30.10
CA GLU A 110 2.17 -11.83 29.40
C GLU A 110 3.26 -12.49 28.55
N SER A 111 4.09 -11.69 27.87
CA SER A 111 5.25 -12.18 27.09
C SER A 111 6.38 -12.80 27.94
N LYS A 112 6.37 -12.61 29.26
CA LYS A 112 7.35 -13.19 30.20
C LYS A 112 6.91 -14.52 30.81
N ILE A 113 5.66 -14.92 30.60
CA ILE A 113 5.05 -16.14 31.16
C ILE A 113 5.14 -17.32 30.17
N LEU A 114 5.66 -17.09 28.95
CA LEU A 114 6.07 -18.08 27.95
C LEU A 114 7.60 -18.25 27.94
#